data_AF-A0A5K1ADC6-F1
#
_entry.id   AF-A0A5K1ADC6-F1
#
_cell.length_a   1.000
_cell.length_b   1.000
_cell.length_c   1.000
_cell.angle_alpha   90.00
_cell.angle_beta   90.00
_cell.angle_gamma   90.00
#
_symmetry.space_group_name_H-M   'P 1'
#
loop_
_entity.id
_entity.type
_entity.pdbx_description
1 polymer ?
#
loop_
_entity_poly.entity_id
_entity_poly.type
_entity_poly.pdbx_seq_one_letter_code
_entity_poly.pdbx_strand_id
1 'polypeptide(L)'
;MAKREADLCINDVLTDDELRGILEKLQSDGDRSSFSLVCKRWLSVQSTGRRKLCVRAGPLMLRKMAVRFPGVLELDMSQSASRSFFPGVTNDDLAVIAQGFRCLQILALSNCK
;
A
#
# COMPACT_ATOMS: atom_id res chain seq x y z
N MET A 1 13.86 -22.13 41.46
CA MET A 1 12.89 -21.17 40.90
C MET A 1 13.17 -21.06 39.41
N ALA A 2 12.41 -21.79 38.58
CA ALA A 2 12.56 -21.72 37.13
C ALA A 2 12.05 -20.35 36.67
N LYS A 3 12.95 -19.55 36.09
CA LYS A 3 12.64 -18.27 35.46
C LYS A 3 11.68 -18.61 34.32
N ARG A 4 10.38 -18.32 34.49
CA ARG A 4 9.40 -18.40 33.40
C ARG A 4 10.03 -17.64 32.23
N GLU A 5 10.22 -18.30 31.09
CA GLU A 5 10.41 -17.59 29.82
C GLU A 5 9.30 -16.54 29.79
N ALA A 6 9.69 -15.27 29.91
CA ALA A 6 8.75 -14.18 29.75
C ALA A 6 8.07 -14.44 28.41
N ASP A 7 6.75 -14.45 28.39
CA ASP A 7 5.92 -14.71 27.22
C ASP A 7 6.34 -13.72 26.12
N LEU A 8 7.31 -14.12 25.29
CA LEU A 8 7.98 -13.22 24.34
C LEU A 8 6.95 -12.92 23.27
N CYS A 9 6.41 -11.69 23.28
CA CYS A 9 5.51 -11.28 22.23
C CYS A 9 6.31 -11.17 20.93
N ILE A 10 5.83 -11.82 19.87
CA ILE A 10 6.46 -11.75 18.54
C ILE A 10 6.62 -10.30 18.06
N ASN A 11 5.75 -9.38 18.51
CA ASN A 11 5.82 -7.96 18.19
C ASN A 11 6.98 -7.22 18.85
N ASP A 12 7.55 -7.77 19.93
CA ASP A 12 8.70 -7.19 20.64
C ASP A 12 10.02 -7.79 20.16
N VAL A 13 9.98 -9.03 19.64
CA VAL A 13 11.15 -9.74 19.13
C VAL A 13 11.49 -9.32 17.70
N LEU A 14 10.50 -9.26 16.80
CA LEU A 14 10.75 -8.96 15.39
C LEU A 14 11.03 -7.47 15.18
N THR A 15 12.15 -7.17 14.53
CA THR A 15 12.52 -5.86 14.00
C THR A 15 11.74 -5.53 12.72
N ASP A 16 11.76 -4.26 12.30
CA ASP A 16 11.08 -3.85 11.08
C ASP A 16 11.68 -4.51 9.82
N ASP A 17 13.00 -4.80 9.84
CA ASP A 17 13.68 -5.48 8.74
C ASP A 17 13.22 -6.93 8.59
N GLU A 18 13.09 -7.65 9.71
CA GLU A 18 12.56 -9.02 9.72
C GLU A 18 11.09 -9.06 9.28
N LEU A 19 10.28 -8.09 9.73
CA LEU A 19 8.89 -7.94 9.28
C LEU A 19 8.79 -7.68 7.78
N ARG A 20 9.71 -6.88 7.19
CA ARG A 20 9.77 -6.70 5.73
C ARG A 20 10.14 -8.01 5.03
N GLY A 21 11.12 -8.75 5.54
CA GLY A 21 11.49 -10.06 5.01
C GLY A 21 10.32 -11.05 5.02
N ILE A 22 9.54 -11.09 6.09
CA ILE A 22 8.32 -11.92 6.18
C ILE A 22 7.29 -11.48 5.13
N LEU A 23 7.01 -10.17 5.05
CA LEU A 23 6.05 -9.62 4.10
C LEU A 23 6.42 -9.95 2.64
N GLU A 24 7.70 -9.94 2.29
CA GLU A 24 8.17 -10.33 0.95
C GLU A 24 7.89 -11.79 0.60
N LYS A 25 7.84 -12.68 1.60
CA LYS A 25 7.55 -14.10 1.41
C LYS A 25 6.05 -14.42 1.29
N LEU A 26 5.16 -13.50 1.66
CA LEU A 26 3.71 -13.70 1.54
C LEU A 26 3.28 -13.68 0.07
N GLN A 27 2.77 -14.80 -0.43
CA GLN A 27 2.42 -14.95 -1.86
C GLN A 27 1.04 -14.39 -2.20
N SER A 28 0.08 -14.43 -1.28
CA SER A 28 -1.29 -14.00 -1.55
C SER A 28 -1.54 -12.56 -1.11
N ASP A 29 -2.32 -11.81 -1.88
CA ASP A 29 -2.77 -10.47 -1.49
C ASP A 29 -3.66 -10.51 -0.23
N GLY A 30 -4.34 -11.63 0.01
CA GLY A 30 -5.13 -11.87 1.22
C GLY A 30 -4.25 -11.88 2.47
N ASP A 31 -3.17 -12.65 2.47
CA ASP A 31 -2.23 -12.73 3.60
C ASP A 31 -1.52 -11.41 3.82
N ARG A 32 -1.12 -10.73 2.73
CA ARG A 32 -0.54 -9.38 2.80
C ARG A 32 -1.51 -8.40 3.44
N SER A 33 -2.81 -8.53 3.19
CA SER A 33 -3.84 -7.71 3.82
C SER A 33 -3.98 -8.02 5.30
N SER A 34 -4.07 -9.30 5.66
CA SER A 34 -4.13 -9.79 7.05
C SER A 34 -2.91 -9.36 7.88
N PHE A 35 -1.70 -9.40 7.30
CA PHE A 35 -0.46 -8.93 7.93
C PHE A 35 -0.60 -7.51 8.48
N SER A 36 -1.24 -6.62 7.72
CA SER A 36 -1.39 -5.21 8.11
C SER A 36 -2.42 -4.97 9.21
N LEU A 37 -3.26 -5.97 9.52
CA LEU A 37 -4.30 -5.88 10.54
C LEU A 37 -3.84 -6.31 11.92
N VAL A 38 -2.61 -6.83 12.07
CA VAL A 38 -2.06 -7.27 13.36
C VAL A 38 -1.91 -6.09 14.32
N CYS A 39 -1.18 -5.04 13.92
CA CYS A 39 -1.04 -3.81 14.71
C CYS A 39 -0.56 -2.64 13.82
N LYS A 40 -0.51 -1.43 14.40
CA LYS A 40 -0.08 -0.20 13.71
C LYS A 40 1.36 -0.29 13.15
N ARG A 41 2.24 -1.05 13.81
CA ARG A 41 3.63 -1.22 13.37
C ARG A 41 3.71 -2.06 12.09
N TRP A 42 3.04 -3.21 12.06
CA TRP A 42 2.96 -4.07 10.88
C TRP A 42 2.25 -3.36 9.72
N LEU A 43 1.21 -2.59 10.03
CA LEU A 43 0.55 -1.71 9.07
C LEU A 43 1.52 -0.71 8.43
N SER A 44 2.38 -0.08 9.22
CA SER A 44 3.38 0.89 8.74
C SER A 44 4.42 0.21 7.84
N VAL A 45 4.94 -0.95 8.26
CA VAL A 45 5.90 -1.74 7.48
C VAL A 45 5.30 -2.14 6.13
N GLN A 46 4.06 -2.64 6.12
CA GLN A 46 3.37 -3.00 4.88
C GLN A 46 3.15 -1.78 3.96
N SER A 47 2.79 -0.63 4.54
CA SER A 47 2.45 0.55 3.75
C SER A 47 3.68 1.22 3.14
N THR A 48 4.80 1.25 3.88
CA THR A 48 6.08 1.78 3.36
C THR A 48 6.75 0.86 2.35
N GLY A 49 6.55 -0.46 2.47
CA GLY A 49 7.11 -1.45 1.53
C GLY A 49 6.34 -1.59 0.22
N ARG A 50 5.09 -1.11 0.12
CA ARG A 50 4.26 -1.30 -1.07
C ARG A 50 4.72 -0.40 -2.22
N ARG A 51 5.31 -0.99 -3.26
CA ARG A 51 5.85 -0.27 -4.42
C ARG A 51 4.85 -0.07 -5.56
N LYS A 52 3.81 -0.91 -5.65
CA LYS A 52 2.78 -0.86 -6.69
C LYS A 52 1.38 -0.77 -6.09
N LEU A 53 0.57 0.12 -6.65
CA LEU A 53 -0.85 0.27 -6.33
C LEU A 53 -1.68 0.22 -7.61
N CYS A 54 -2.70 -0.64 -7.62
CA CYS A 54 -3.75 -0.62 -8.64
C CYS A 54 -4.99 -0.02 -7.98
N VAL A 55 -5.41 1.18 -8.38
CA VAL A 55 -6.53 1.86 -7.73
C VAL A 55 -7.35 2.73 -8.67
N ARG A 56 -8.63 2.81 -8.37
CA ARG A 56 -9.59 3.75 -8.95
C ARG A 56 -10.13 4.61 -7.82
N ALA A 57 -9.71 5.86 -7.79
CA ALA A 57 -9.94 6.77 -6.68
C ALA A 57 -9.98 8.20 -7.18
N GLY A 58 -10.90 9.01 -6.63
CA GLY A 58 -10.91 10.45 -6.83
C GLY A 58 -9.90 11.18 -5.94
N PRO A 59 -9.86 12.53 -5.99
CA PRO A 59 -8.74 13.32 -5.43
C PRO A 59 -8.57 13.15 -3.92
N LEU A 60 -9.68 13.03 -3.18
CA LEU A 60 -9.66 12.85 -1.72
C LEU A 60 -9.02 11.51 -1.32
N MET A 61 -9.36 10.44 -2.03
CA MET A 61 -8.82 9.11 -1.70
C MET A 61 -7.37 9.00 -2.16
N LEU A 62 -7.01 9.57 -3.32
CA LEU A 62 -5.62 9.66 -3.77
C LEU A 62 -4.72 10.37 -2.75
N ARG A 63 -5.19 11.46 -2.13
CA ARG A 63 -4.46 12.13 -1.03
C ARG A 63 -4.21 11.20 0.15
N LYS A 64 -5.24 10.46 0.60
CA LYS A 64 -5.10 9.50 1.70
C LYS A 64 -4.13 8.36 1.36
N MET A 65 -4.15 7.90 0.11
CA MET A 65 -3.24 6.86 -0.36
C MET A 65 -1.80 7.33 -0.45
N ALA A 66 -1.55 8.55 -0.93
CA ALA A 66 -0.21 9.13 -0.99
C ALA A 66 0.44 9.21 0.41
N VAL A 67 -0.33 9.61 1.43
CA VAL A 67 0.14 9.62 2.83
C VAL A 67 0.40 8.21 3.34
N ARG A 68 -0.48 7.26 3.02
CA ARG A 68 -0.37 5.88 3.48
C ARG A 68 0.81 5.14 2.85
N PHE A 69 1.03 5.33 1.55
CA PHE A 69 2.00 4.57 0.78
C PHE A 69 3.07 5.51 0.19
N PRO A 70 3.98 6.05 1.02
CA PRO A 70 4.95 7.05 0.58
C PRO A 70 6.02 6.51 -0.38
N GLY A 71 6.22 5.18 -0.42
CA GLY A 71 7.25 4.51 -1.22
C GLY A 71 6.80 3.99 -2.59
N VAL A 72 5.59 4.36 -3.04
CA VAL A 72 5.02 3.86 -4.30
C VAL A 72 5.81 4.37 -5.48
N LEU A 73 6.18 3.44 -6.37
CA LEU A 73 6.83 3.72 -7.65
C LEU A 73 5.88 3.59 -8.83
N GLU A 74 4.90 2.69 -8.73
CA GLU A 74 3.96 2.39 -9.81
C GLU A 74 2.52 2.56 -9.33
N LEU A 75 1.78 3.41 -10.04
CA LEU A 75 0.36 3.64 -9.83
C LEU A 75 -0.38 3.27 -11.11
N ASP A 76 -1.22 2.25 -11.02
CA ASP A 76 -2.06 1.78 -12.12
C ASP A 76 -3.52 2.19 -11.86
N MET A 77 -4.03 3.04 -12.75
CA MET A 77 -5.42 3.52 -12.74
C MET A 77 -6.20 3.01 -13.95
N SER A 78 -5.70 1.97 -14.62
CA SER A 78 -6.33 1.39 -15.79
C SER A 78 -7.75 0.90 -15.50
N GLN A 79 -8.68 1.22 -16.40
CA GLN A 79 -10.07 0.79 -16.32
C GLN A 79 -10.32 -0.43 -17.20
N SER A 80 -11.21 -1.32 -16.74
CA SER A 80 -11.70 -2.41 -17.59
C SER A 80 -12.67 -1.86 -18.62
N ALA A 81 -12.50 -2.27 -19.88
CA ALA A 81 -13.45 -1.98 -20.95
C ALA A 81 -14.89 -2.48 -20.64
N SER A 82 -15.01 -3.52 -19.79
CA SER A 82 -16.30 -4.12 -19.40
C SER A 82 -16.93 -3.52 -18.14
N ARG A 83 -16.22 -2.66 -17.40
CA ARG A 83 -16.74 -2.03 -16.18
C ARG A 83 -16.65 -0.53 -16.33
N SER A 84 -17.74 0.07 -16.80
CA SER A 84 -17.95 1.51 -16.85
C SER A 84 -17.86 2.09 -15.44
N PHE A 85 -16.70 2.59 -15.04
CA PHE A 85 -16.61 3.48 -13.88
C PHE A 85 -16.23 4.87 -14.37
N PHE A 86 -17.27 5.60 -14.74
CA PHE A 86 -17.26 7.06 -14.90
C PHE A 86 -17.39 7.67 -13.49
N PRO A 87 -16.65 8.74 -13.13
CA PRO A 87 -15.85 9.62 -13.98
C PRO A 87 -14.43 9.08 -14.21
N GLY A 88 -13.85 9.38 -15.37
CA GLY A 88 -12.46 9.06 -15.66
C GLY A 88 -11.46 9.78 -14.76
N VAL A 89 -10.20 9.65 -15.13
CA VAL A 89 -9.10 10.35 -14.47
C VAL A 89 -9.18 11.83 -14.86
N THR A 90 -9.38 12.70 -13.87
CA THR A 90 -9.49 14.15 -14.07
C THR A 90 -8.15 14.84 -13.88
N ASN A 91 -8.05 16.12 -14.30
CA ASN A 91 -6.86 16.93 -14.03
C ASN A 91 -6.63 17.14 -12.52
N ASP A 92 -7.68 17.18 -11.71
CA ASP A 92 -7.56 17.28 -10.26
C ASP A 92 -6.93 16.01 -9.65
N ASP A 93 -7.26 14.84 -10.19
CA ASP A 93 -6.63 13.57 -9.80
C ASP A 93 -5.13 13.60 -10.12
N LEU A 94 -4.78 13.99 -11.34
CA LEU A 94 -3.39 14.09 -11.79
C LEU A 94 -2.59 15.11 -10.97
N ALA A 95 -3.19 16.25 -10.62
CA ALA A 95 -2.57 17.26 -9.76
C ALA A 95 -2.28 16.70 -8.36
N VAL A 96 -3.22 15.94 -7.78
CA VAL A 96 -2.98 15.25 -6.51
C VAL A 96 -1.87 14.22 -6.64
N ILE A 97 -1.85 13.47 -7.74
CA ILE A 97 -0.83 12.44 -7.95
C ILE A 97 0.57 13.07 -8.00
N ALA A 98 0.72 14.13 -8.80
CA ALA A 98 1.98 14.85 -8.96
C ALA A 98 2.50 15.44 -7.63
N GLN A 99 1.60 15.92 -6.76
CA GLN A 99 1.98 16.51 -5.47
C GLN A 99 2.23 15.46 -4.37
N GLY A 100 1.43 14.38 -4.37
CA GLY A 100 1.37 13.40 -3.28
C GLY A 100 2.36 12.25 -3.42
N PHE A 101 2.51 11.67 -4.62
CA PHE A 101 3.34 10.49 -4.83
C PHE A 101 4.75 10.88 -5.31
N ARG A 102 5.56 11.38 -4.38
CA ARG A 102 6.89 11.96 -4.68
C ARG A 102 7.90 10.99 -5.30
N CYS A 103 7.70 9.69 -5.09
CA CYS A 103 8.57 8.63 -5.60
C CYS A 103 8.01 7.97 -6.86
N LEU A 104 6.88 8.44 -7.40
CA LEU A 104 6.22 7.80 -8.53
C LEU A 104 7.09 7.87 -9.79
N GLN A 105 7.25 6.74 -10.45
CA GLN A 105 8.01 6.59 -11.69
C GLN A 105 7.12 6.16 -12.85
N ILE A 106 6.13 5.32 -12.58
CA ILE A 106 5.24 4.75 -13.58
C ILE A 106 3.80 5.10 -13.21
N LEU A 107 3.10 5.77 -14.12
CA LEU A 107 1.66 6.01 -14.05
C LEU A 107 0.99 5.31 -15.24
N ALA A 108 0.30 4.21 -14.98
CA ALA A 108 -0.41 3.46 -16.02
C ALA A 108 -1.86 3.95 -16.14
N LEU A 109 -2.18 4.52 -17.30
CA LEU A 109 -3.51 5.01 -17.67
C LEU A 109 -3.97 4.26 -18.92
N SER A 110 -4.97 3.41 -18.76
CA SER A 110 -5.60 2.69 -19.88
C SER A 110 -7.12 2.77 -19.74
N ASN A 111 -7.83 3.07 -20.82
CA ASN A 111 -9.29 3.22 -20.84
C ASN A 111 -9.83 4.26 -19.82
N CYS A 112 -9.04 5.27 -19.48
CA CYS A 112 -9.45 6.37 -18.62
C CYS A 112 -10.16 7.43 -19.50
N LYS A 113 -11.50 7.36 -19.61
CA LYS A 113 -12.32 8.30 -20.42
C LYS A 113 -12.79 9.50 -19.62
#